data_AF-A0A1B6JEA5-F1
#
_entry.id   AF-A0A1B6JEA5-F1
#
_cell.length_a   1.000
_cell.length_b   1.000
_cell.length_c   1.000
_cell.angle_alpha   90.00
_cell.angle_beta   90.00
_cell.angle_gamma   90.00
#
_symmetry.space_group_name_H-M   'P 1'
#
loop_
_entity.id
_entity.type
_entity.pdbx_description
1 polymer ?
#
loop_
_entity_poly.entity_id
_entity_poly.type
_entity_poly.pdbx_seq_one_letter_code
_entity_poly.pdbx_strand_id
1 'polypeptide(L)'
;MVDSEKVLQSIIEIATCPVCYTRLNVSSALCVNGHAVCSDCDDNLSQCPICSASFSQEKHTILSQIIASLPSICSHKGCSLLTMDLEYHEKWCGYRPTNCERCAWSGPAKTLKAHVTSNHKLGSNDTNKTCHIISNFRKSYARLQHGQVFWEITRNNPKEKLFSIQLLWVPNGDIVEDVFQMKVEFATKETSYVANTRIKFDPENSLGTENCLIFHKDIIKHFEDNGSLSYKLYLTKD
;
A
#
# COMPACT_ATOMS: atom_id res chain seq x y z
N MET A 1 27.79 12.80 27.21
CA MET A 1 27.06 12.85 25.92
C MET A 1 25.62 12.49 26.23
N VAL A 2 24.66 13.36 25.92
CA VAL A 2 23.24 13.06 26.17
C VAL A 2 22.80 12.03 25.13
N ASP A 3 22.20 10.94 25.61
CA ASP A 3 21.63 9.89 24.78
C ASP A 3 20.39 10.44 24.06
N SER A 4 20.60 10.92 22.83
CA SER A 4 19.58 11.67 22.07
C SER A 4 18.34 10.83 21.77
N GLU A 5 18.51 9.51 21.68
CA GLU A 5 17.41 8.57 21.48
C GLU A 5 16.53 8.47 22.73
N LYS A 6 17.14 8.39 23.92
CA LYS A 6 16.41 8.42 25.19
C LYS A 6 15.65 9.73 25.40
N VAL A 7 16.27 10.86 25.06
CA VAL A 7 15.60 12.17 25.17
C VAL A 7 14.37 12.22 24.27
N LEU A 8 14.51 11.79 23.01
CA LEU A 8 13.39 11.76 22.08
C LEU A 8 12.26 10.84 22.56
N GLN A 9 12.61 9.65 23.06
CA GLN A 9 11.64 8.70 23.61
C GLN A 9 10.88 9.30 24.81
N SER A 10 11.58 9.96 25.74
CA SER A 10 10.93 10.65 26.87
C SER A 10 10.00 11.77 26.40
N ILE A 11 10.37 12.52 25.35
CA ILE A 11 9.49 13.58 24.81
C ILE A 11 8.24 12.97 24.15
N ILE A 12 8.37 11.84 23.44
CA ILE A 12 7.23 11.11 22.86
C ILE A 12 6.29 10.61 23.96
N GLU A 13 6.83 10.10 25.06
CA GLU A 13 6.03 9.67 26.23
C GLU A 13 5.27 10.83 26.87
N ILE A 14 5.91 12.00 27.03
CA ILE A 14 5.26 13.22 27.50
C ILE A 14 4.16 13.69 26.53
N ALA A 15 4.37 13.50 25.23
CA ALA A 15 3.42 13.84 24.17
C ALA A 15 2.38 12.74 23.90
N THR A 16 2.18 11.81 24.84
CA THR A 16 1.19 10.73 24.74
C THR A 16 0.01 11.00 25.68
N CYS A 17 -1.22 10.87 25.17
CA CYS A 17 -2.45 11.06 25.95
C CYS A 17 -2.56 9.98 27.04
N PRO A 18 -2.78 10.34 28.31
CA PRO A 18 -2.87 9.38 29.41
C PRO A 18 -4.14 8.52 29.41
N VAL A 19 -5.12 8.86 28.56
CA VAL A 19 -6.43 8.18 28.52
C VAL A 19 -6.43 7.08 27.46
N CYS A 20 -6.13 7.44 26.21
CA CYS A 20 -6.17 6.51 25.08
C CYS A 20 -4.78 5.98 24.69
N TYR A 21 -3.71 6.48 25.30
CA TYR A 21 -2.31 6.12 25.00
C TYR A 21 -1.92 6.37 23.54
N THR A 22 -2.60 7.29 22.87
CA THR A 22 -2.23 7.78 21.53
C THR A 22 -1.55 9.14 21.64
N ARG A 23 -0.83 9.54 20.59
CA ARG A 23 -0.14 10.83 20.52
C ARG A 23 -1.13 11.99 20.69
N LEU A 24 -0.71 13.01 21.43
CA LEU A 24 -1.42 14.28 21.51
C LEU A 24 -1.52 14.93 20.12
N ASN A 25 -2.67 15.53 19.82
CA ASN A 25 -2.89 16.29 18.61
C ASN A 25 -2.67 17.79 18.86
N VAL A 26 -2.55 18.59 17.79
CA VAL A 26 -2.27 20.03 17.90
C VAL A 26 -3.35 20.81 18.66
N SER A 27 -4.55 20.24 18.79
CA SER A 27 -5.72 20.74 19.51
C SER A 27 -5.88 20.14 20.91
N SER A 28 -4.83 19.56 21.48
CA SER A 28 -4.90 18.95 22.82
C SER A 28 -5.21 19.97 23.90
N ALA A 29 -6.06 19.59 24.85
CA ALA A 29 -6.42 20.42 25.99
C ALA A 29 -5.40 20.26 27.12
N LEU A 30 -5.11 21.34 27.84
CA LEU A 30 -4.27 21.32 29.04
C LEU A 30 -5.09 21.73 30.25
N CYS A 31 -4.86 21.07 31.37
CA CYS A 31 -5.36 21.57 32.64
C CYS A 31 -4.54 22.75 33.15
N VAL A 32 -5.07 23.48 34.13
CA VAL A 32 -4.37 24.61 34.76
C VAL A 32 -3.03 24.24 35.42
N ASN A 33 -2.77 22.94 35.64
CA ASN A 33 -1.51 22.41 36.16
C ASN A 33 -0.57 21.88 35.06
N GLY A 34 -0.94 21.99 33.77
CA GLY A 34 -0.08 21.63 32.64
C GLY A 34 -0.14 20.19 32.13
N HIS A 35 -1.06 19.35 32.63
CA HIS A 35 -1.29 18.01 32.06
C HIS A 35 -2.13 18.08 30.80
N ALA A 36 -1.73 17.36 29.75
CA ALA A 36 -2.41 17.38 28.46
C ALA A 36 -3.21 16.09 28.18
N VAL A 37 -4.31 16.23 27.44
CA VAL A 37 -5.12 15.14 26.86
C VAL A 37 -5.46 15.49 25.42
N CYS A 38 -5.61 14.49 24.55
CA CYS A 38 -6.01 14.72 23.15
C CYS A 38 -7.46 15.24 23.09
N SER A 39 -7.79 16.00 22.03
CA SER A 39 -9.13 16.55 21.84
C SER A 39 -10.24 15.50 21.92
N ASP A 40 -10.01 14.30 21.37
CA ASP A 40 -11.02 13.23 21.34
C ASP A 40 -11.36 12.70 22.75
N CYS A 41 -10.40 12.80 23.68
CA CYS A 41 -10.61 12.42 25.08
C CYS A 41 -11.15 13.60 25.91
N ASP A 42 -10.79 14.83 25.58
CA ASP A 42 -11.24 16.04 26.28
C ASP A 42 -12.76 16.20 26.23
N ASP A 43 -13.38 15.94 25.07
CA ASP A 43 -14.85 16.03 24.88
C ASP A 43 -15.65 15.18 25.89
N ASN A 44 -15.02 14.16 26.47
CA ASN A 44 -15.63 13.23 27.43
C ASN A 44 -15.23 13.50 28.89
N LEU A 45 -14.47 14.57 29.16
CA LEU A 45 -13.89 14.86 30.47
C LEU A 45 -14.29 16.25 30.96
N SER A 46 -14.76 16.35 32.20
CA SER A 46 -15.02 17.63 32.86
C SER A 46 -13.80 18.15 33.65
N GLN A 47 -12.85 17.27 33.96
CA GLN A 47 -11.67 17.55 34.78
C GLN A 47 -10.49 16.70 34.32
N CYS A 48 -9.28 17.16 34.63
CA CYS A 48 -8.05 16.44 34.34
C CYS A 48 -8.04 15.05 34.99
N PRO A 49 -7.78 13.96 34.24
CA PRO A 49 -7.77 12.61 34.80
C PRO A 49 -6.55 12.33 35.70
N ILE A 50 -5.52 13.17 35.62
CA ILE A 50 -4.28 13.02 36.42
C ILE A 50 -4.36 13.75 37.76
N CYS A 51 -4.96 14.95 37.78
CA CYS A 51 -4.91 15.83 38.96
C CYS A 51 -6.26 16.46 39.34
N SER A 52 -7.34 16.10 38.65
CA SER A 52 -8.71 16.61 38.87
C SER A 52 -8.90 18.13 38.72
N ALA A 53 -7.88 18.86 38.28
CA ALA A 53 -7.98 20.29 38.00
C ALA A 53 -8.78 20.55 36.72
N SER A 54 -9.41 21.74 36.64
CA SER A 54 -10.16 22.16 35.46
C SER A 54 -9.26 22.34 34.24
N PHE A 55 -9.82 22.12 33.06
CA PHE A 55 -9.17 22.44 31.79
C PHE A 55 -9.08 23.95 31.57
N SER A 56 -7.95 24.37 31.01
CA SER A 56 -7.69 25.75 30.60
C SER A 56 -8.53 26.08 29.35
N GLN A 57 -9.11 27.27 29.31
CA GLN A 57 -9.77 27.78 28.10
C GLN A 57 -8.78 28.44 27.12
N GLU A 58 -7.53 28.65 27.56
CA GLU A 58 -6.50 29.29 26.77
C GLU A 58 -5.92 28.33 25.72
N LYS A 59 -5.54 28.89 24.56
CA LYS A 59 -4.85 28.12 23.52
C LYS A 59 -3.34 28.06 23.80
N HIS A 60 -2.83 26.85 23.96
CA HIS A 60 -1.42 26.61 24.27
C HIS A 60 -0.55 26.45 23.01
N THR A 61 -0.34 27.56 22.29
CA THR A 61 0.35 27.58 20.99
C THR A 61 1.73 26.92 20.98
N ILE A 62 2.53 27.09 22.03
CA ILE A 62 3.86 26.46 22.15
C ILE A 62 3.73 24.93 22.21
N LEU A 63 2.78 24.39 22.96
CA LEU A 63 2.56 22.94 23.00
C LEU A 63 2.15 22.43 21.62
N SER A 64 1.21 23.11 20.95
CA SER A 64 0.79 22.75 19.60
C SER A 64 1.96 22.73 18.61
N GLN A 65 2.89 23.70 18.70
CA GLN A 65 4.09 23.76 17.88
C GLN A 65 5.07 22.62 18.18
N ILE A 66 5.30 22.31 19.46
CA ILE A 66 6.14 21.19 19.88
C ILE A 66 5.54 19.88 19.36
N ILE A 67 4.25 19.64 19.61
CA ILE A 67 3.53 18.47 19.10
C ILE A 67 3.66 18.40 17.58
N ALA A 68 3.44 19.49 16.84
CA ALA A 68 3.56 19.47 15.38
C ALA A 68 4.99 19.15 14.88
N SER A 69 6.01 19.37 15.70
CA SER A 69 7.42 19.16 15.36
C SER A 69 7.95 17.77 15.77
N LEU A 70 7.18 16.98 16.50
CA LEU A 70 7.60 15.64 16.91
C LEU A 70 7.34 14.61 15.82
N PRO A 71 8.27 13.67 15.58
CA PRO A 71 7.99 12.55 14.71
C PRO A 71 6.93 11.64 15.32
N SER A 72 6.21 10.93 14.46
CA SER A 72 5.23 9.93 14.82
C SER A 72 5.80 8.53 14.62
N ILE A 73 5.35 7.60 15.46
CA ILE A 73 5.67 6.17 15.34
C ILE A 73 4.68 5.53 14.38
N CYS A 74 5.18 4.72 13.44
CA CYS A 74 4.36 3.87 12.57
C CYS A 74 3.39 2.97 13.36
N SER A 75 2.11 2.93 13.00
CA SER A 75 1.11 2.06 13.64
C SER A 75 1.22 0.58 13.26
N HIS A 76 1.95 0.25 12.18
CA HIS A 76 2.10 -1.13 11.72
C HIS A 76 2.97 -1.95 12.68
N LYS A 77 2.41 -3.06 13.18
CA LYS A 77 3.09 -3.95 14.12
C LYS A 77 4.47 -4.39 13.62
N GLY A 78 5.50 -4.08 14.40
CA GLY A 78 6.90 -4.43 14.12
C GLY A 78 7.69 -3.31 13.41
N CYS A 79 7.04 -2.24 12.95
CA CYS A 79 7.73 -1.03 12.53
C CYS A 79 8.01 -0.13 13.73
N SER A 80 9.25 0.32 13.89
CA SER A 80 9.67 1.26 14.93
C SER A 80 10.16 2.59 14.33
N LEU A 81 9.83 2.86 13.05
CA LEU A 81 10.28 4.07 12.38
C LEU A 81 9.56 5.30 12.97
N LEU A 82 10.36 6.31 13.25
CA LEU A 82 9.93 7.66 13.59
C LEU A 82 9.97 8.54 12.33
N THR A 83 8.84 9.15 11.97
CA THR A 83 8.73 9.98 10.77
C THR A 83 7.86 11.21 11.00
N MET A 84 8.19 12.32 10.34
CA MET A 84 7.32 13.50 10.28
C MET A 84 6.15 13.33 9.30
N ASP A 85 6.30 12.41 8.35
CA ASP A 85 5.30 12.10 7.33
C ASP A 85 4.78 10.68 7.55
N LEU A 86 3.90 10.54 8.56
CA LEU A 86 3.36 9.25 8.99
C LEU A 86 2.47 8.63 7.92
N GLU A 87 1.60 9.43 7.30
CA GLU A 87 0.66 8.97 6.27
C GLU A 87 1.41 8.39 5.07
N TYR A 88 2.41 9.11 4.57
CA TYR A 88 3.26 8.59 3.51
C TYR A 88 3.98 7.31 3.94
N HIS A 89 4.62 7.30 5.12
CA HIS A 89 5.33 6.11 5.57
C HIS A 89 4.41 4.90 5.73
N GLU A 90 3.25 5.04 6.38
CA GLU A 90 2.32 3.94 6.63
C GLU A 90 1.75 3.37 5.34
N LYS A 91 1.55 4.21 4.32
CA LYS A 91 1.20 3.77 2.97
C LYS A 91 2.24 2.82 2.39
N TRP A 92 3.53 3.09 2.58
CA TRP A 92 4.63 2.33 1.95
C TRP A 92 5.34 1.32 2.87
N CYS A 93 4.99 1.32 4.16
CA CYS A 93 5.68 0.57 5.18
C CYS A 93 5.75 -0.92 4.86
N GLY A 94 6.94 -1.51 4.92
CA GLY A 94 7.14 -2.95 4.71
C GLY A 94 6.46 -3.84 5.76
N TYR A 95 6.06 -3.27 6.91
CA TYR A 95 5.27 -3.97 7.94
C TYR A 95 3.76 -3.88 7.72
N ARG A 96 3.31 -3.12 6.72
CA ARG A 96 1.91 -3.04 6.33
C ARG A 96 1.34 -4.45 6.12
N PRO A 97 0.20 -4.81 6.74
CA PRO A 97 -0.46 -6.08 6.50
C PRO A 97 -0.76 -6.27 5.01
N THR A 98 -0.49 -7.45 4.48
CA THR A 98 -0.74 -7.79 3.08
C THR A 98 -1.17 -9.25 2.98
N ASN A 99 -2.11 -9.51 2.07
CA ASN A 99 -2.61 -10.86 1.80
C ASN A 99 -1.99 -11.42 0.51
N CYS A 100 -1.89 -12.74 0.45
CA CYS A 100 -1.50 -13.44 -0.77
C CYS A 100 -2.71 -13.62 -1.69
N GLU A 101 -2.59 -13.28 -2.99
CA GLU A 101 -3.67 -13.48 -3.98
C GLU A 101 -3.91 -14.95 -4.35
N ARG A 102 -3.13 -15.89 -3.80
CA ARG A 102 -3.12 -17.31 -4.19
C ARG A 102 -3.39 -18.29 -3.06
N CYS A 103 -3.35 -17.85 -1.81
CA CYS A 103 -3.68 -18.69 -0.65
C CYS A 103 -4.09 -17.82 0.55
N ALA A 104 -4.48 -18.46 1.66
CA ALA A 104 -4.92 -17.78 2.88
C ALA A 104 -3.79 -17.11 3.69
N TRP A 105 -2.57 -17.01 3.16
CA TRP A 105 -1.47 -16.37 3.87
C TRP A 105 -1.70 -14.86 4.01
N SER A 106 -1.41 -14.35 5.21
CA SER A 106 -1.41 -12.93 5.55
C SER A 106 -0.18 -12.61 6.40
N GLY A 107 0.45 -11.47 6.16
CA GLY A 107 1.63 -11.04 6.89
C GLY A 107 2.19 -9.70 6.41
N PRO A 108 3.35 -9.28 6.95
CA PRO A 108 4.04 -8.08 6.51
C PRO A 108 4.36 -8.08 5.01
N ALA A 109 4.14 -6.96 4.31
CA ALA A 109 4.47 -6.84 2.89
C ALA A 109 5.93 -7.23 2.56
N LYS A 110 6.88 -6.89 3.45
CA LYS A 110 8.30 -7.24 3.31
C LYS A 110 8.59 -8.74 3.27
N THR A 111 7.73 -9.58 3.86
CA THR A 111 7.90 -11.04 3.87
C THR A 111 7.16 -11.74 2.73
N LEU A 112 6.31 -11.02 1.99
CA LEU A 112 5.53 -11.59 0.89
C LEU A 112 6.42 -12.24 -0.18
N LYS A 113 7.53 -11.60 -0.55
CA LYS A 113 8.48 -12.14 -1.54
C LYS A 113 8.99 -13.53 -1.14
N ALA A 114 9.39 -13.70 0.12
CA ALA A 114 9.87 -14.97 0.63
C ALA A 114 8.74 -16.02 0.64
N HIS A 115 7.53 -15.61 1.07
CA HIS A 115 6.35 -16.47 1.02
C HIS A 115 6.07 -16.99 -0.39
N VAL A 116 5.94 -16.11 -1.38
CA VAL A 116 5.57 -16.52 -2.75
C VAL A 116 6.64 -17.35 -3.43
N THR A 117 7.92 -17.10 -3.14
CA THR A 117 9.03 -17.89 -3.69
C THR A 117 9.03 -19.32 -3.14
N SER A 118 8.65 -19.50 -1.88
CA SER A 118 8.73 -20.80 -1.20
C SER A 118 7.46 -21.65 -1.39
N ASN A 119 6.30 -21.01 -1.55
CA ASN A 119 5.01 -21.70 -1.50
C ASN A 119 4.26 -21.72 -2.84
N HIS A 120 4.68 -20.91 -3.81
CA HIS A 120 3.98 -20.77 -5.09
C HIS A 120 4.93 -20.88 -6.28
N LYS A 121 4.46 -21.51 -7.36
CA LYS A 121 5.15 -21.40 -8.65
C LYS A 121 5.01 -19.96 -9.16
N LEU A 122 6.14 -19.28 -9.31
CA LEU A 122 6.19 -17.92 -9.83
C LEU A 122 5.76 -17.87 -11.30
N GLY A 123 5.20 -16.72 -11.71
CA GLY A 123 4.98 -16.40 -13.11
C GLY A 123 6.32 -16.22 -13.82
N SER A 124 6.38 -16.60 -15.10
CA SER A 124 7.57 -16.35 -15.90
C SER A 124 7.84 -14.84 -16.00
N ASN A 125 9.10 -14.43 -16.01
CA ASN A 125 9.50 -13.06 -16.34
C ASN A 125 9.64 -12.84 -17.86
N ASP A 126 9.45 -13.89 -18.67
CA ASP A 126 9.43 -13.75 -20.13
C ASP A 126 8.33 -12.78 -20.55
N THR A 127 8.68 -11.89 -21.46
CA THR A 127 7.75 -11.00 -22.13
C THR A 127 6.68 -11.77 -22.90
N ASN A 128 7.03 -12.87 -23.56
CA ASN A 128 6.08 -13.67 -24.34
C ASN A 128 5.19 -14.50 -23.41
N LYS A 129 3.89 -14.29 -23.54
CA LYS A 129 2.85 -14.98 -22.79
C LYS A 129 1.90 -15.67 -23.75
N THR A 130 1.35 -16.79 -23.29
CA THR A 130 0.30 -17.51 -23.99
C THR A 130 -0.77 -17.93 -22.98
N CYS A 131 -2.04 -17.73 -23.32
CA CYS A 131 -3.15 -18.19 -22.50
C CYS A 131 -4.29 -18.75 -23.35
N HIS A 132 -4.92 -19.83 -22.87
CA HIS A 132 -6.11 -20.38 -23.51
C HIS A 132 -7.37 -19.61 -23.08
N ILE A 133 -8.08 -19.01 -24.02
CA ILE A 133 -9.23 -18.11 -23.80
C ILE A 133 -10.60 -18.73 -24.13
N ILE A 134 -10.64 -20.07 -24.14
CA ILE A 134 -11.82 -20.88 -24.48
C ILE A 134 -12.95 -20.73 -23.44
N SER A 135 -12.61 -20.54 -22.17
CA SER A 135 -13.57 -20.48 -21.06
C SER A 135 -13.37 -19.25 -20.18
N ASN A 136 -14.38 -18.97 -19.33
CA ASN A 136 -14.24 -17.96 -18.29
C ASN A 136 -13.16 -18.36 -17.29
N PHE A 137 -12.21 -17.49 -17.02
CA PHE A 137 -11.19 -17.73 -15.99
C PHE A 137 -10.66 -16.46 -15.36
N ARG A 138 -10.13 -16.60 -14.15
CA ARG A 138 -9.21 -15.66 -13.50
C ARG A 138 -7.96 -16.44 -13.08
N LYS A 139 -6.81 -16.08 -13.63
CA LYS A 139 -5.51 -16.64 -13.26
C LYS A 139 -4.68 -15.56 -12.58
N SER A 140 -4.00 -15.92 -11.49
CA SER A 140 -3.12 -15.02 -10.75
C SER A 140 -1.77 -15.68 -10.53
N TYR A 141 -0.71 -14.97 -10.84
CA TYR A 141 0.68 -15.40 -10.63
C TYR A 141 1.48 -14.29 -9.95
N ALA A 142 2.39 -14.67 -9.05
CA ALA A 142 3.37 -13.75 -8.52
C ALA A 142 4.51 -13.61 -9.53
N ARG A 143 4.74 -12.38 -10.02
CA ARG A 143 5.89 -12.00 -10.83
C ARG A 143 6.87 -11.24 -9.94
N LEU A 144 8.14 -11.65 -9.95
CA LEU A 144 9.20 -10.98 -9.20
C LEU A 144 10.07 -10.19 -10.18
N GLN A 145 10.00 -8.87 -10.11
CA GLN A 145 10.77 -8.00 -11.00
C GLN A 145 11.15 -6.71 -10.25
N HIS A 146 12.31 -6.13 -10.58
CA HIS A 146 12.83 -4.92 -9.91
C HIS A 146 12.90 -5.02 -8.37
N GLY A 147 13.08 -6.23 -7.83
CA GLY A 147 13.10 -6.46 -6.38
C GLY A 147 11.72 -6.45 -5.69
N GLN A 148 10.65 -6.19 -6.44
CA GLN A 148 9.27 -6.06 -5.96
C GLN A 148 8.42 -7.28 -6.35
N VAL A 149 7.25 -7.42 -5.72
CA VAL A 149 6.23 -8.43 -6.06
C VAL A 149 5.13 -7.75 -6.87
N PHE A 150 4.78 -8.33 -8.02
CA PHE A 150 3.64 -7.94 -8.83
C PHE A 150 2.69 -9.11 -8.99
N TRP A 151 1.41 -8.93 -8.68
CA TRP A 151 0.38 -9.91 -9.01
C TRP A 151 -0.07 -9.69 -10.45
N GLU A 152 0.33 -10.61 -11.32
CA GLU A 152 -0.12 -10.68 -12.71
C GLU A 152 -1.45 -11.44 -12.74
N ILE A 153 -2.54 -10.70 -12.90
CA ILE A 153 -3.89 -11.24 -12.92
C ILE A 153 -4.45 -11.12 -14.33
N THR A 154 -4.70 -12.27 -14.95
CA THR A 154 -5.37 -12.35 -16.25
C THR A 154 -6.80 -12.82 -16.05
N ARG A 155 -7.76 -12.10 -16.64
CA ARG A 155 -9.18 -12.46 -16.63
C ARG A 155 -9.69 -12.58 -18.06
N ASN A 156 -10.49 -13.60 -18.31
CA ASN A 156 -11.24 -13.73 -19.55
C ASN A 156 -12.71 -13.91 -19.18
N ASN A 157 -13.58 -13.00 -19.61
CA ASN A 157 -15.02 -13.08 -19.44
C ASN A 157 -15.70 -13.17 -20.82
N PRO A 158 -15.97 -14.39 -21.32
CA PRO A 158 -16.63 -14.58 -22.61
C PRO A 158 -18.04 -13.97 -22.70
N LYS A 159 -18.76 -13.85 -21.57
CA LYS A 159 -20.12 -13.29 -21.54
C LYS A 159 -20.11 -11.79 -21.80
N GLU A 160 -19.21 -11.08 -21.13
CA GLU A 160 -19.00 -9.63 -21.31
C GLU A 160 -18.15 -9.29 -22.53
N LYS A 161 -17.57 -10.30 -23.19
CA LYS A 161 -16.62 -10.13 -24.30
C LYS A 161 -15.40 -9.30 -23.88
N LEU A 162 -14.94 -9.48 -22.64
CA LEU A 162 -13.79 -8.75 -22.11
C LEU A 162 -12.66 -9.70 -21.74
N PHE A 163 -11.45 -9.29 -22.06
CA PHE A 163 -10.21 -9.86 -21.54
C PHE A 163 -9.45 -8.75 -20.84
N SER A 164 -8.85 -9.04 -19.69
CA SER A 164 -8.06 -8.05 -18.98
C SER A 164 -6.78 -8.62 -18.41
N ILE A 165 -5.76 -7.77 -18.41
CA ILE A 165 -4.47 -8.02 -17.78
C ILE A 165 -4.27 -6.91 -16.75
N GLN A 166 -4.06 -7.31 -15.51
CA GLN A 166 -3.83 -6.40 -14.38
C GLN A 166 -2.52 -6.75 -13.71
N LEU A 167 -1.73 -5.73 -13.36
CA LEU A 167 -0.54 -5.87 -12.52
C LEU A 167 -0.75 -5.11 -11.22
N LEU A 168 -0.91 -5.84 -10.11
CA LEU A 168 -0.96 -5.23 -8.78
C LEU A 168 0.43 -5.26 -8.16
N TRP A 169 1.07 -4.10 -8.06
CA TRP A 169 2.32 -3.97 -7.34
C TRP A 169 2.09 -4.03 -5.83
N VAL A 170 2.93 -4.78 -5.12
CA VAL A 170 3.00 -4.75 -3.65
C VAL A 170 4.37 -4.20 -3.22
N PRO A 171 4.42 -2.95 -2.75
CA PRO A 171 5.62 -2.37 -2.14
C PRO A 171 6.03 -3.14 -0.89
N ASN A 172 7.33 -3.33 -0.73
CA ASN A 172 7.94 -4.08 0.36
C ASN A 172 8.83 -3.23 1.30
N GLY A 173 8.76 -1.90 1.22
CA GLY A 173 9.56 -0.95 2.01
C GLY A 173 9.67 0.41 1.31
N ASP A 174 10.61 1.25 1.77
CA ASP A 174 10.88 2.56 1.17
C ASP A 174 11.25 2.42 -0.31
N ILE A 175 10.65 3.27 -1.14
CA ILE A 175 10.75 3.17 -2.59
C ILE A 175 11.42 4.41 -3.14
N VAL A 176 12.35 4.20 -4.07
CA VAL A 176 13.05 5.26 -4.79
C VAL A 176 12.26 5.72 -6.02
N GLU A 177 11.38 4.86 -6.55
CA GLU A 177 10.59 5.07 -7.76
C GLU A 177 9.15 4.60 -7.51
N ASP A 178 8.18 5.49 -7.70
CA ASP A 178 6.77 5.25 -7.39
C ASP A 178 5.92 4.90 -8.63
N VAL A 179 6.53 4.84 -9.82
CA VAL A 179 5.81 4.58 -11.08
C VAL A 179 6.50 3.47 -11.89
N PHE A 180 5.73 2.43 -12.21
CA PHE A 180 6.09 1.45 -13.24
C PHE A 180 5.18 1.61 -14.46
N GLN A 181 5.60 1.08 -15.61
CA GLN A 181 4.78 1.02 -16.80
C GLN A 181 4.50 -0.43 -17.20
N MET A 182 3.24 -0.70 -17.52
CA MET A 182 2.80 -1.94 -18.15
C MET A 182 2.53 -1.66 -19.63
N LYS A 183 3.14 -2.44 -20.52
CA LYS A 183 2.80 -2.46 -21.94
C LYS A 183 2.40 -3.87 -22.36
N VAL A 184 1.26 -3.99 -23.02
CA VAL A 184 0.77 -5.22 -23.64
C VAL A 184 0.75 -5.04 -25.15
N GLU A 185 1.31 -6.01 -25.86
CA GLU A 185 1.37 -6.01 -27.32
C GLU A 185 0.84 -7.35 -27.86
N PHE A 186 -0.16 -7.27 -28.72
CA PHE A 186 -0.61 -8.37 -29.57
C PHE A 186 -0.04 -8.15 -30.96
N ALA A 187 0.56 -9.17 -31.56
CA ALA A 187 1.16 -9.04 -32.88
C ALA A 187 0.94 -10.31 -33.70
N THR A 188 0.51 -10.12 -34.94
CA THR A 188 0.58 -11.12 -36.01
C THR A 188 1.65 -10.71 -37.02
N LYS A 189 1.80 -11.45 -38.12
CA LYS A 189 2.69 -11.03 -39.22
C LYS A 189 2.22 -9.74 -39.91
N GLU A 190 0.94 -9.40 -39.81
CA GLU A 190 0.29 -8.36 -40.61
C GLU A 190 -0.18 -7.17 -39.77
N THR A 191 -0.54 -7.41 -38.51
CA THR A 191 -1.14 -6.40 -37.63
C THR A 191 -0.53 -6.44 -36.24
N SER A 192 -0.47 -5.29 -35.58
CA SER A 192 -0.07 -5.19 -34.18
C SER A 192 -1.01 -4.25 -33.41
N TYR A 193 -1.37 -4.64 -32.20
CA TYR A 193 -2.12 -3.82 -31.26
C TYR A 193 -1.31 -3.63 -29.98
N VAL A 194 -1.13 -2.39 -29.55
CA VAL A 194 -0.36 -2.05 -28.36
C VAL A 194 -1.23 -1.23 -27.41
N ALA A 195 -1.23 -1.58 -26.14
CA ALA A 195 -1.78 -0.77 -25.07
C ALA A 195 -0.77 -0.62 -23.94
N ASN A 196 -0.80 0.53 -23.27
CA ASN A 196 0.07 0.81 -22.13
C ASN A 196 -0.72 1.49 -21.02
N THR A 197 -0.25 1.33 -19.79
CA THR A 197 -0.78 2.02 -18.61
C THR A 197 0.32 2.15 -17.56
N ARG A 198 0.16 3.13 -16.66
CA ARG A 198 1.03 3.27 -15.49
C ARG A 198 0.53 2.39 -14.37
N ILE A 199 1.46 1.75 -13.69
CA ILE A 199 1.19 0.98 -12.47
C ILE A 199 1.54 1.87 -11.29
N LYS A 200 0.54 2.16 -10.47
CA LYS A 200 0.67 2.86 -9.19
C LYS A 200 0.25 1.93 -8.06
N PHE A 201 0.91 2.03 -6.93
CA PHE A 201 0.40 1.37 -5.74
C PHE A 201 -0.67 2.23 -5.09
N ASP A 202 -1.85 1.65 -4.92
CA ASP A 202 -2.93 2.21 -4.13
C ASP A 202 -3.35 1.17 -3.07
N PRO A 203 -3.13 1.45 -1.77
CA PRO A 203 -3.54 0.54 -0.70
C PRO A 203 -5.06 0.46 -0.53
N GLU A 204 -5.81 1.49 -0.93
CA GLU A 204 -7.26 1.57 -0.77
C GLU A 204 -7.98 0.96 -1.98
N ASN A 205 -7.39 1.07 -3.16
CA ASN A 205 -7.99 0.61 -4.42
C ASN A 205 -7.61 -0.83 -4.79
N SER A 206 -8.07 -1.78 -3.97
CA SER A 206 -7.97 -3.22 -4.26
C SER A 206 -9.05 -3.73 -5.25
N LEU A 207 -9.91 -2.83 -5.75
CA LEU A 207 -11.15 -3.12 -6.48
C LEU A 207 -11.18 -2.51 -7.90
N GLY A 208 -10.19 -2.84 -8.73
CA GLY A 208 -10.53 -3.45 -10.03
C GLY A 208 -10.41 -2.65 -11.34
N THR A 209 -10.09 -1.36 -11.38
CA THR A 209 -9.88 -0.64 -12.66
C THR A 209 -8.51 -0.03 -12.84
N GLU A 210 -7.79 0.27 -11.75
CA GLU A 210 -6.44 0.80 -11.82
C GLU A 210 -5.41 -0.32 -12.09
N ASN A 211 -4.32 0.05 -12.77
CA ASN A 211 -3.25 -0.85 -13.22
C ASN A 211 -3.75 -2.01 -14.12
N CYS A 212 -4.86 -1.80 -14.82
CA CYS A 212 -5.55 -2.80 -15.62
C CYS A 212 -5.64 -2.35 -17.08
N LEU A 213 -5.38 -3.26 -18.01
CA LEU A 213 -5.68 -3.08 -19.43
C LEU A 213 -6.83 -4.02 -19.80
N ILE A 214 -7.88 -3.45 -20.37
CA ILE A 214 -9.09 -4.16 -20.77
C ILE A 214 -9.19 -4.12 -22.29
N PHE A 215 -9.40 -5.29 -22.88
CA PHE A 215 -9.48 -5.49 -24.31
C PHE A 215 -10.82 -6.13 -24.64
N HIS A 216 -11.56 -5.52 -25.56
CA HIS A 216 -12.77 -6.13 -26.09
C HIS A 216 -12.40 -7.34 -26.95
N LYS A 217 -13.21 -8.41 -26.87
CA LYS A 217 -12.95 -9.68 -27.58
C LYS A 217 -12.79 -9.46 -29.08
N ASP A 218 -13.47 -8.48 -29.67
CA ASP A 218 -13.34 -8.18 -31.10
C ASP A 218 -11.91 -7.85 -31.54
N ILE A 219 -11.14 -7.15 -30.70
CA ILE A 219 -9.72 -6.88 -30.97
C ILE A 219 -8.93 -8.18 -30.91
N ILE A 220 -9.19 -8.99 -29.89
CA ILE A 220 -8.41 -10.19 -29.55
C ILE A 220 -8.59 -11.31 -30.57
N LYS A 221 -9.78 -11.44 -31.15
CA LYS A 221 -10.10 -12.45 -32.19
C LYS A 221 -9.10 -12.45 -33.34
N HIS A 222 -8.52 -11.29 -33.68
CA HIS A 222 -7.53 -11.16 -34.74
C HIS A 222 -6.16 -11.74 -34.38
N PHE A 223 -5.91 -11.99 -33.09
CA PHE A 223 -4.64 -12.47 -32.55
C PHE A 223 -4.77 -13.85 -31.87
N GLU A 224 -5.98 -14.42 -31.88
CA GLU A 224 -6.28 -15.74 -31.32
C GLU A 224 -6.01 -16.83 -32.38
N ASP A 225 -5.27 -17.87 -32.00
CA ASP A 225 -5.05 -19.06 -32.81
C ASP A 225 -5.55 -20.30 -32.06
N ASN A 226 -6.58 -20.96 -32.59
CA ASN A 226 -7.18 -22.18 -32.04
C ASN A 226 -7.50 -22.12 -30.53
N GLY A 227 -8.10 -21.01 -30.06
CA GLY A 227 -8.45 -20.86 -28.64
C GLY A 227 -7.30 -20.38 -27.76
N SER A 228 -6.12 -20.14 -28.33
CA SER A 228 -4.92 -19.69 -27.66
C SER A 228 -4.58 -18.26 -28.06
N LEU A 229 -4.34 -17.39 -27.08
CA LEU A 229 -3.95 -16.01 -27.29
C LEU A 229 -2.47 -15.83 -26.89
N SER A 230 -1.66 -15.36 -27.82
CA SER A 230 -0.25 -15.00 -27.56
C SER A 230 -0.09 -13.49 -27.53
N TYR A 231 0.62 -12.98 -26.52
CA TYR A 231 0.86 -11.56 -26.32
C TYR A 231 2.19 -11.32 -25.63
N LYS A 232 2.73 -10.12 -25.77
CA LYS A 232 3.92 -9.68 -25.04
C LYS A 232 3.52 -8.75 -23.90
N LEU A 233 3.97 -9.05 -22.69
CA LEU A 233 3.76 -8.25 -21.48
C LEU A 233 5.09 -7.70 -20.97
N TYR A 234 5.26 -6.40 -21.15
CA TYR A 234 6.39 -5.63 -20.65
C TYR A 234 6.03 -4.96 -19.34
N LEU A 235 6.95 -5.04 -18.40
CA LEU A 235 6.95 -4.29 -17.16
C LEU A 235 8.27 -3.54 -17.11
N THR A 236 8.22 -2.21 -17.11
CA THR A 236 9.41 -1.34 -17.12
C THR A 236 9.32 -0.29 -16.03
N LYS A 237 10.46 0.26 -15.64
CA LYS A 237 10.55 1.48 -14.86
C LYS A 237 10.32 2.67 -15.79
N ASP A 238 9.61 3.70 -15.33
CA ASP A 238 9.52 5.00 -16.03
C ASP A 238 10.84 5.77 -15.84
#